data_AF-J0D1Y7-F1
#
_entry.id   AF-J0D1Y7-F1
#
_cell.length_a   1.000
_cell.length_b   1.000
_cell.length_c   1.000
_cell.angle_alpha   90.00
_cell.angle_beta   90.00
_cell.angle_gamma   90.00
#
_symmetry.space_group_name_H-M   'P 1'
#
loop_
_entity.id
_entity.type
_entity.pdbx_description
1 polymer ?
#
loop_
_entity_poly.entity_id
_entity_poly.type
_entity_poly.pdbx_seq_one_letter_code
_entity_poly.pdbx_strand_id
1 'polypeptide(L)'
;VWYGLHSSWSDAMQALFVIRLQSTDISGLSIPPFRAAYMMQYKNNLIGKHFKALLQTQIFHLHDIATDKQFTLAKSASALASHIWFERIHNMDEYLNDLRILIANVLDAFTALGPTRIITKAKLHVLTHLPDDIPRLGPAVRSATE
;
A
#
# COMPACT_ATOMS: atom_id res chain seq x y z
N VAL A 1 -4.45 5.34 -0.88
CA VAL A 1 -3.80 5.28 0.44
C VAL A 1 -2.87 6.48 0.62
N TRP A 2 -1.76 6.57 -0.13
CA TRP A 2 -0.75 7.65 -0.02
C TRP A 2 -1.32 9.07 0.09
N TYR A 3 -2.16 9.52 -0.85
CA TYR A 3 -2.75 10.86 -0.80
C TYR A 3 -3.50 11.14 0.50
N GLY A 4 -4.26 10.17 1.01
CA GLY A 4 -5.02 10.31 2.25
C GLY A 4 -4.16 10.31 3.50
N LEU A 5 -2.88 9.93 3.40
CA LEU A 5 -1.91 10.07 4.48
C LEU A 5 -1.36 11.50 4.49
N HIS A 6 -0.69 11.89 3.41
CA HIS A 6 0.10 13.12 3.42
C HIS A 6 -0.71 14.41 3.24
N SER A 7 -2.00 14.34 2.86
CA SER A 7 -2.82 15.54 2.62
C SER A 7 -3.02 16.42 3.86
N SER A 8 -2.88 15.85 5.06
CA SER A 8 -3.05 16.56 6.33
C SER A 8 -1.72 16.84 7.05
N TRP A 9 -0.57 16.50 6.45
CA TRP A 9 0.72 16.62 7.13
C TRP A 9 1.25 18.06 7.09
N SER A 10 1.65 18.57 8.24
CA SER A 10 2.45 19.79 8.34
C SER A 10 3.86 19.60 7.75
N ASP A 11 4.58 20.70 7.52
CA ASP A 11 5.96 20.63 7.01
C ASP A 11 6.89 19.88 7.98
N ALA A 12 6.67 20.03 9.28
CA ALA A 12 7.41 19.28 10.30
C ALA A 12 7.15 17.76 10.23
N MET A 13 5.89 17.36 10.04
CA MET A 13 5.53 15.94 9.86
C MET A 13 6.14 15.36 8.58
N GLN A 14 6.12 16.13 7.49
CA GLN A 14 6.74 15.73 6.23
C GLN A 14 8.26 15.56 6.39
N ALA A 15 8.93 16.51 7.05
CA ALA A 15 10.37 16.42 7.32
C ALA A 15 10.71 15.20 8.19
N LEU A 16 9.92 14.93 9.23
CA LEU A 16 10.08 13.75 10.09
C LEU A 16 9.91 12.45 9.31
N PHE A 17 8.88 12.35 8.44
CA PHE A 17 8.69 11.20 7.58
C PHE A 17 9.86 11.00 6.62
N VAL A 18 10.39 12.07 6.02
CA VAL A 18 11.55 12.02 5.13
C VAL A 18 12.77 11.45 5.84
N ILE A 19 13.08 11.92 7.04
CA ILE A 19 14.21 11.42 7.84
C ILE A 19 14.03 9.93 8.12
N ARG A 20 12.85 9.52 8.58
CA ARG A 20 12.56 8.13 8.92
C ARG A 20 12.63 7.19 7.71
N LEU A 21 12.05 7.60 6.58
CA LEU A 21 12.09 6.83 5.33
C LEU A 21 13.50 6.77 4.72
N GLN A 22 14.32 7.81 4.90
CA GLN A 22 15.70 7.78 4.42
C GLN A 22 16.57 6.82 5.24
N SER A 23 16.23 6.62 6.51
CA SER A 23 16.91 5.71 7.45
C SER A 23 16.45 4.25 7.33
N THR A 24 15.55 3.91 6.40
CA THR A 24 15.12 2.53 6.20
C THR A 24 16.29 1.66 5.75
N ASP A 25 16.55 0.57 6.47
CA ASP A 25 17.42 -0.49 5.96
C ASP A 25 16.70 -1.21 4.82
N ILE A 26 17.31 -1.17 3.64
CA ILE A 26 16.79 -1.80 2.41
C ILE A 26 17.40 -3.17 2.17
N SER A 27 18.22 -3.69 3.09
CA SER A 27 18.77 -5.05 3.00
C SER A 27 17.64 -6.06 2.84
N GLY A 28 17.72 -6.88 1.80
CA GLY A 28 16.69 -7.88 1.46
C GLY A 28 15.48 -7.34 0.69
N LEU A 29 15.37 -6.03 0.45
CA LEU A 29 14.35 -5.46 -0.42
C LEU A 29 14.89 -5.30 -1.85
N SER A 30 14.15 -5.82 -2.83
CA SER A 30 14.45 -5.64 -4.26
C SER A 30 14.03 -4.25 -4.76
N ILE A 31 14.47 -3.18 -4.08
CA ILE A 31 14.17 -1.77 -4.39
C ILE A 31 15.46 -0.93 -4.44
N PRO A 32 15.53 0.13 -5.28
CA PRO A 32 16.66 1.05 -5.26
C PRO A 32 16.69 1.87 -3.95
N PRO A 33 17.85 2.47 -3.59
CA PRO A 33 17.95 3.37 -2.46
C PRO A 33 16.86 4.45 -2.46
N PHE A 34 16.26 4.67 -1.30
CA PHE A 34 15.25 5.71 -1.13
C PHE A 34 15.83 7.08 -1.45
N ARG A 35 15.08 7.85 -2.25
CA ARG A 35 15.25 9.29 -2.38
C ARG A 35 14.09 9.96 -1.64
N ALA A 36 14.08 9.85 -0.31
CA ALA A 36 12.92 10.22 0.50
C ALA A 36 12.54 11.70 0.32
N ALA A 37 13.54 12.59 0.25
CA ALA A 37 13.32 14.02 -0.02
C ALA A 37 12.66 14.25 -1.38
N TYR A 38 13.11 13.57 -2.44
CA TYR A 38 12.49 13.62 -3.76
C TYR A 38 11.04 13.11 -3.72
N MET A 39 10.81 11.96 -3.06
CA MET A 39 9.48 11.38 -2.95
C MET A 39 8.51 12.31 -2.22
N MET A 40 8.97 13.03 -1.20
CA MET A 40 8.15 14.02 -0.49
C MET A 40 7.93 15.29 -1.31
N GLN A 41 8.98 15.81 -1.98
CA GLN A 41 8.88 16.97 -2.86
C GLN A 41 7.87 16.74 -3.99
N TYR A 42 7.89 15.54 -4.59
CA TYR A 42 7.00 15.15 -5.68
C TYR A 42 5.87 14.21 -5.22
N LYS A 43 5.39 14.37 -3.97
CA LYS A 43 4.39 13.47 -3.34
C LYS A 43 3.11 13.24 -4.15
N ASN A 44 2.73 14.16 -5.03
CA ASN A 44 1.55 14.03 -5.89
C ASN A 44 1.85 13.40 -7.28
N ASN A 45 3.12 13.26 -7.65
CA ASN A 45 3.58 12.81 -8.97
C ASN A 45 4.54 11.62 -8.85
N LEU A 46 4.23 10.71 -7.92
CA LEU A 46 4.97 9.46 -7.76
C LEU A 46 4.57 8.45 -8.84
N ILE A 47 5.50 7.56 -9.17
CA ILE A 47 5.31 6.48 -10.15
C ILE A 47 5.31 5.13 -9.42
N GLY A 48 4.90 4.05 -10.11
CA GLY A 48 4.74 2.71 -9.54
C GLY A 48 5.91 2.24 -8.66
N LYS A 49 7.17 2.46 -9.07
CA LYS A 49 8.34 2.06 -8.24
C LYS A 49 8.39 2.74 -6.87
N HIS A 50 7.95 4.01 -6.79
CA HIS A 50 7.89 4.74 -5.53
C HIS A 50 6.74 4.23 -4.66
N PHE A 51 5.58 3.94 -5.25
CA PHE A 51 4.44 3.37 -4.53
C PHE A 51 4.72 1.97 -4.00
N LYS A 52 5.40 1.12 -4.78
CA LYS A 52 5.85 -0.20 -4.32
C LYS A 52 6.74 -0.08 -3.10
N ALA A 53 7.74 0.81 -3.14
CA ALA A 53 8.64 1.04 -2.02
C ALA A 53 7.88 1.58 -0.79
N LEU A 54 6.97 2.55 -0.98
CA LEU A 54 6.13 3.09 0.09
C LEU A 54 5.23 2.02 0.71
N LEU A 55 4.51 1.22 -0.07
CA LEU A 55 3.62 0.18 0.46
C LEU A 55 4.37 -0.89 1.27
N GLN A 56 5.66 -1.11 0.98
CA GLN A 56 6.48 -2.06 1.72
C GLN A 56 7.05 -1.48 3.03
N THR A 57 7.37 -0.19 3.07
CA THR A 57 8.16 0.38 4.18
C THR A 57 7.48 1.49 4.97
N GLN A 58 6.48 2.18 4.41
CA GLN A 58 5.93 3.38 5.03
C GLN A 58 5.36 3.12 6.42
N ILE A 59 4.82 1.92 6.67
CA ILE A 59 4.11 1.60 7.91
C ILE A 59 5.01 1.75 9.15
N PHE A 60 6.32 1.51 9.00
CA PHE A 60 7.31 1.66 10.07
C PHE A 60 7.59 3.13 10.42
N HIS A 61 7.18 4.07 9.56
CA HIS A 61 7.54 5.48 9.66
C HIS A 61 6.35 6.39 10.01
N LEU A 62 5.14 5.83 10.12
CA LEU A 62 3.89 6.59 10.34
C LEU A 62 3.55 6.89 11.81
N HIS A 63 4.31 6.35 12.77
CA HIS A 63 4.10 6.64 14.20
C HIS A 63 4.16 8.15 14.45
N ASP A 64 3.30 8.71 15.31
CA ASP A 64 3.19 10.16 15.60
C ASP A 64 2.82 11.07 14.41
N ILE A 65 2.57 10.52 13.22
CA ILE A 65 2.27 11.29 12.00
C ILE A 65 0.88 10.96 11.46
N ALA A 66 0.49 9.68 11.50
CA ALA A 66 -0.82 9.24 11.04
C ALA A 66 -1.82 9.13 12.20
N THR A 67 -3.08 9.46 11.93
CA THR A 67 -4.19 9.10 12.83
C THR A 67 -4.39 7.58 12.87
N ASP A 68 -5.04 7.05 13.91
CA ASP A 68 -5.30 5.60 14.04
C ASP A 68 -5.99 5.00 12.81
N LYS A 69 -6.97 5.73 12.23
CA LYS A 69 -7.69 5.31 11.02
C LYS A 69 -6.77 5.27 9.80
N GLN A 70 -5.94 6.30 9.63
CA GLN A 70 -4.94 6.35 8.55
C GLN A 70 -3.89 5.25 8.70
N PHE A 71 -3.42 5.00 9.92
CA PHE A 71 -2.46 3.94 10.23
C PHE A 71 -3.08 2.56 9.94
N THR A 72 -4.34 2.34 10.34
CA THR A 72 -5.07 1.11 10.06
C THR A 72 -5.19 0.86 8.56
N LEU A 73 -5.53 1.88 7.77
CA LEU A 73 -5.57 1.79 6.31
C LEU A 73 -4.19 1.50 5.71
N ALA A 74 -3.14 2.18 6.20
CA ALA A 74 -1.79 1.94 5.73
C ALA A 74 -1.35 0.51 6.03
N LYS A 75 -1.66 0.00 7.23
CA LYS A 75 -1.33 -1.36 7.66
C LYS A 75 -2.04 -2.41 6.80
N SER A 76 -3.36 -2.29 6.61
CA SER A 76 -4.12 -3.24 5.80
C SER A 76 -3.67 -3.23 4.34
N ALA A 77 -3.41 -2.04 3.78
CA ALA A 77 -2.91 -1.92 2.41
C ALA A 77 -1.50 -2.53 2.25
N SER A 78 -0.61 -2.33 3.22
CA SER A 78 0.76 -2.89 3.19
C SER A 78 0.73 -4.42 3.29
N ALA A 79 -0.15 -4.97 4.13
CA ALA A 79 -0.34 -6.42 4.27
C ALA A 79 -0.90 -7.03 2.97
N LEU A 80 -1.94 -6.42 2.39
CA LEU A 80 -2.49 -6.84 1.10
C LEU A 80 -1.43 -6.79 -0.01
N ALA A 81 -0.70 -5.69 -0.11
CA ALA A 81 0.28 -5.51 -1.17
C ALA A 81 1.42 -6.55 -1.06
N SER A 82 1.82 -6.87 0.17
CA SER A 82 2.80 -7.93 0.43
C SER A 82 2.32 -9.30 -0.06
N HIS A 83 1.02 -9.61 0.09
CA HIS A 83 0.41 -10.86 -0.42
C HIS A 83 0.27 -10.89 -1.95
N ILE A 84 -0.11 -9.76 -2.56
CA ILE A 84 -0.30 -9.63 -4.01
C ILE A 84 1.01 -9.75 -4.79
N TRP A 85 2.13 -9.32 -4.20
CA TRP A 85 3.45 -9.33 -4.85
C TRP A 85 4.22 -10.65 -4.73
N PHE A 86 3.58 -11.75 -4.29
CA PHE A 86 4.18 -13.08 -4.36
C PHE A 86 4.28 -13.58 -5.81
N GLU A 87 5.47 -14.07 -6.18
CA GLU A 87 5.72 -14.63 -7.52
C GLU A 87 5.25 -16.08 -7.67
N ARG A 88 5.09 -16.80 -6.55
CA ARG A 88 4.72 -18.21 -6.52
C ARG A 88 3.62 -18.44 -5.48
N ILE A 89 2.58 -19.14 -5.89
CA ILE A 89 1.46 -19.56 -5.03
C ILE A 89 1.62 -21.07 -4.81
N HIS A 90 1.88 -21.47 -3.57
CA HIS A 90 2.09 -22.88 -3.21
C HIS A 90 0.77 -23.63 -2.98
N ASN A 91 -0.19 -22.97 -2.33
CA ASN A 91 -1.53 -23.47 -2.08
C ASN A 91 -2.52 -22.40 -2.56
N MET A 92 -3.26 -22.71 -3.63
CA MET A 92 -4.19 -21.76 -4.24
C MET A 92 -5.37 -21.45 -3.31
N ASP A 93 -5.94 -22.44 -2.65
CA ASP A 93 -7.13 -22.25 -1.80
C ASP A 93 -6.81 -21.38 -0.57
N GLU A 94 -5.69 -21.67 0.08
CA GLU A 94 -5.18 -20.87 1.21
C GLU A 94 -4.89 -19.43 0.77
N TYR A 95 -4.14 -19.27 -0.32
CA TYR A 95 -3.79 -17.96 -0.86
C TYR A 95 -5.02 -17.11 -1.19
N LEU A 96 -6.05 -17.70 -1.81
CA LEU A 96 -7.28 -17.00 -2.17
C LEU A 96 -8.13 -16.65 -0.96
N ASN A 97 -8.17 -17.50 0.07
CA ASN A 97 -8.86 -17.21 1.32
C ASN A 97 -8.21 -16.03 2.04
N ASP A 98 -6.88 -16.05 2.18
CA ASP A 98 -6.12 -14.95 2.76
C ASP A 98 -6.30 -13.66 1.96
N LEU A 99 -6.26 -13.76 0.63
CA LEU A 99 -6.44 -12.61 -0.24
C LEU A 99 -7.82 -11.96 -0.03
N ARG A 100 -8.89 -12.75 0.07
CA ARG A 100 -10.25 -12.23 0.34
C ARG A 100 -10.31 -11.49 1.67
N ILE A 101 -9.68 -12.03 2.72
CA ILE A 101 -9.61 -11.38 4.04
C ILE A 101 -8.82 -10.07 3.97
N LEU A 102 -7.67 -10.06 3.30
CA LEU A 102 -6.84 -8.87 3.16
C LEU A 102 -7.54 -7.77 2.35
N ILE A 103 -8.28 -8.12 1.30
CA ILE A 103 -9.11 -7.19 0.53
C ILE A 103 -10.21 -6.61 1.42
N ALA A 104 -10.94 -7.44 2.16
CA ALA A 104 -11.99 -6.99 3.08
C ALA A 104 -11.44 -6.01 4.13
N ASN A 105 -10.30 -6.32 4.74
CA ASN A 105 -9.62 -5.45 5.70
C ASN A 105 -9.25 -4.08 5.12
N VAL A 106 -8.86 -4.02 3.85
CA VAL A 106 -8.58 -2.74 3.15
C VAL A 106 -9.87 -1.96 2.93
N LEU A 107 -10.93 -2.61 2.47
CA LEU A 107 -12.22 -1.96 2.22
C LEU A 107 -12.83 -1.43 3.52
N ASP A 108 -12.79 -2.20 4.61
CA ASP A 108 -13.26 -1.79 5.93
C ASP A 108 -12.44 -0.60 6.46
N ALA A 109 -11.12 -0.61 6.28
CA ALA A 109 -10.31 0.55 6.65
C ALA A 109 -10.64 1.81 5.81
N PHE A 110 -11.02 1.63 4.54
CA PHE A 110 -11.50 2.73 3.70
C PHE A 110 -12.85 3.28 4.15
N THR A 111 -13.81 2.43 4.55
CA THR A 111 -15.12 2.89 5.03
C THR A 111 -14.99 3.77 6.27
N ALA A 112 -14.07 3.44 7.19
CA ALA A 112 -13.81 4.22 8.40
C ALA A 112 -13.31 5.66 8.13
N LEU A 113 -12.68 5.89 6.98
CA LEU A 113 -12.18 7.18 6.52
C LEU A 113 -13.16 7.91 5.56
N GLY A 114 -14.02 7.17 4.88
CA GLY A 114 -14.98 7.74 3.93
C GLY A 114 -15.55 6.67 2.99
N PRO A 115 -16.77 6.16 3.24
CA PRO A 115 -17.34 5.03 2.51
C PRO A 115 -17.57 5.32 1.01
N THR A 116 -17.82 6.57 0.64
CA THR A 116 -18.00 6.99 -0.77
C THR A 116 -16.79 6.67 -1.65
N ARG A 117 -15.60 6.48 -1.07
CA ARG A 117 -14.38 6.12 -1.81
C ARG A 117 -14.48 4.74 -2.47
N ILE A 118 -15.22 3.79 -1.88
CA ILE A 118 -15.40 2.44 -2.43
C ILE A 118 -16.11 2.51 -3.78
N ILE A 119 -17.12 3.38 -3.89
CA ILE A 119 -17.94 3.53 -5.10
C ILE A 119 -17.20 4.39 -6.14
N THR A 120 -16.51 5.43 -5.70
CA THR A 120 -15.89 6.43 -6.60
C THR A 120 -14.51 6.02 -7.13
N LYS A 121 -13.82 5.09 -6.47
CA LYS A 121 -12.50 4.62 -6.89
C LYS A 121 -12.60 3.25 -7.54
N ALA A 122 -12.62 3.23 -8.87
CA ALA A 122 -12.68 2.01 -9.68
C ALA A 122 -11.65 0.95 -9.24
N LYS A 123 -10.42 1.35 -8.87
CA LYS A 123 -9.39 0.41 -8.39
C LYS A 123 -9.81 -0.39 -7.13
N LEU A 124 -10.64 0.17 -6.24
CA LEU A 124 -11.14 -0.55 -5.06
C LEU A 124 -12.19 -1.60 -5.45
N HIS A 125 -12.97 -1.33 -6.49
CA HIS A 125 -13.90 -2.31 -7.04
C HIS A 125 -13.17 -3.40 -7.83
N VAL A 126 -12.19 -3.05 -8.67
CA VAL A 126 -11.39 -4.03 -9.43
C VAL A 126 -10.70 -5.00 -8.49
N LEU A 127 -10.23 -4.53 -7.33
CA LEU A 127 -9.56 -5.36 -6.34
C LEU A 127 -10.42 -6.55 -5.87
N THR A 128 -11.76 -6.42 -5.80
CA THR A 128 -12.63 -7.51 -5.34
C THR A 128 -12.73 -8.67 -6.33
N HIS A 129 -12.39 -8.46 -7.60
CA HIS A 129 -12.38 -9.49 -8.63
C HIS A 129 -11.07 -10.27 -8.68
N LEU A 130 -10.03 -9.77 -8.00
CA LEU A 130 -8.70 -10.37 -8.02
C LEU A 130 -8.68 -11.86 -7.60
N PRO A 131 -9.44 -12.30 -6.57
CA PRO A 131 -9.52 -13.72 -6.21
C PRO A 131 -10.08 -14.63 -7.31
N ASP A 132 -10.90 -14.10 -8.21
CA ASP A 132 -11.50 -14.85 -9.32
C ASP A 132 -10.61 -14.84 -10.58
N ASP A 133 -9.81 -13.77 -10.73
CA ASP A 133 -8.87 -13.59 -11.84
C ASP A 133 -7.60 -14.42 -11.68
N ILE A 134 -7.04 -14.50 -10.46
CA ILE A 134 -5.75 -15.18 -10.20
C ILE A 134 -5.72 -16.65 -10.64
N PRO A 135 -6.77 -17.47 -10.41
CA PRO A 135 -6.80 -18.85 -10.91
C PRO A 135 -6.67 -18.98 -12.43
N ARG A 136 -7.06 -17.95 -13.18
CA ARG A 136 -7.13 -17.96 -14.65
C ARG A 136 -5.92 -17.28 -15.27
N LEU A 137 -5.44 -16.20 -14.66
CA LEU A 137 -4.41 -15.32 -15.20
C LEU A 137 -3.05 -15.49 -14.49
N GLY A 138 -3.03 -16.22 -13.38
CA GLY A 138 -1.85 -16.41 -12.54
C GLY A 138 -1.66 -15.29 -11.51
N PRO A 139 -0.48 -15.25 -10.86
CA PRO A 139 -0.21 -14.30 -9.78
C PRO A 139 -0.37 -12.84 -10.22
N ALA A 140 -0.98 -12.04 -9.35
CA ALA A 140 -1.33 -10.65 -9.60
C ALA A 140 -0.12 -9.76 -9.93
N VAL A 141 1.07 -10.09 -9.43
CA VAL A 141 2.33 -9.39 -9.75
C VAL A 141 2.61 -9.28 -11.25
N ARG A 142 2.06 -10.17 -12.09
CA ARG A 142 2.22 -10.14 -13.55
C ARG A 142 1.39 -9.04 -14.23
N SER A 143 0.33 -8.59 -13.59
CA SER A 143 -0.65 -7.64 -14.15
C SER A 143 -0.79 -6.36 -13.31
N ALA A 144 -0.25 -6.35 -12.09
CA ALA A 144 -0.28 -5.20 -11.19
C ALA A 144 0.73 -4.13 -11.65
N THR A 145 0.21 -3.03 -12.18
CA THR A 145 1.04 -1.92 -12.67
C THR A 145 1.36 -0.87 -11.61
N GLU A 146 0.59 -0.79 -10.51
CA GLU A 146 0.74 0.18 -9.43
C GLU A 146 0.15 -0.30 -8.10
#